data_AF-A0A1I8GVJ8-F1
#
_entry.id   AF-A0A1I8GVJ8-F1
#
_cell.length_a   1.000
_cell.length_b   1.000
_cell.length_c   1.000
_cell.angle_alpha   90.00
_cell.angle_beta   90.00
_cell.angle_gamma   90.00
#
_symmetry.space_group_name_H-M   'P 1'
#
loop_
_entity.id
_entity.type
_entity.pdbx_description
1 polymer ?
#
loop_
_entity_poly.entity_id
_entity_poly.type
_entity_poly.pdbx_seq_one_letter_code
_entity_poly.pdbx_strand_id
1 'polypeptide(L)'
;MIPKSVSFASRELLSSIWTGPLILKKVNRPDLENTRHKENSLKLWIFEAKRLPTKKRYFCEICLNHILYARTTSKEKTAESDPFWGEPFEF
;
A
#
# COMPACT_ATOMS: atom_id res chain seq x y z
N MET A 1 -49.78 12.85 -45.98
CA MET A 1 -49.49 12.35 -44.62
C MET A 1 -48.84 13.49 -43.85
N ILE A 2 -49.51 14.02 -42.82
CA ILE A 2 -49.02 15.11 -41.94
C ILE A 2 -48.95 14.49 -40.52
N PRO A 3 -47.92 14.76 -39.68
CA PRO A 3 -47.95 15.91 -38.77
C PRO A 3 -46.68 16.78 -38.88
N LYS A 4 -46.80 18.11 -38.95
CA LYS A 4 -46.99 19.13 -37.89
C LYS A 4 -45.65 19.57 -37.25
N SER A 5 -45.23 20.75 -37.69
CA SER A 5 -44.22 21.64 -37.12
C SER A 5 -44.52 22.07 -35.68
N VAL A 6 -43.51 22.17 -34.81
CA VAL A 6 -43.42 23.09 -33.66
C VAL A 6 -41.94 23.10 -33.24
N SER A 7 -41.22 24.17 -32.91
CA SER A 7 -41.26 25.62 -33.12
C SER A 7 -39.88 26.13 -32.67
N PHE A 8 -39.42 27.24 -33.23
CA PHE A 8 -38.29 28.01 -32.69
C PHE A 8 -38.50 28.29 -31.20
N ALA A 9 -37.54 27.90 -30.36
CA ALA A 9 -37.45 28.36 -28.98
C ALA A 9 -36.03 28.89 -28.73
N SER A 10 -36.03 30.19 -28.44
CA SER A 10 -34.99 31.14 -28.16
C SER A 10 -33.65 30.69 -27.56
N ARG A 11 -32.64 31.47 -27.95
CA ARG A 11 -31.26 31.57 -27.45
C ARG A 11 -31.13 31.95 -25.95
N GLU A 12 -31.99 31.46 -25.05
CA GLU A 12 -32.00 31.93 -23.65
C GLU A 12 -31.90 30.86 -22.56
N LEU A 13 -31.61 29.58 -22.88
CA LEU A 13 -31.47 28.53 -21.85
C LEU A 13 -30.01 28.16 -21.51
N LEU A 14 -29.04 29.01 -21.83
CA LEU A 14 -27.65 28.89 -21.37
C LEU A 14 -27.29 29.89 -20.26
N SER A 15 -28.27 30.53 -19.62
CA SER A 15 -28.05 31.49 -18.52
C SER A 15 -28.36 30.95 -17.13
N SER A 16 -28.84 29.71 -17.00
CA SER A 16 -29.05 29.05 -15.70
C SER A 16 -27.93 28.04 -15.38
N ILE A 17 -26.70 28.39 -15.76
CA ILE A 17 -25.50 27.72 -15.26
C ILE A 17 -25.40 28.00 -13.77
N TRP A 18 -25.93 27.06 -12.98
CA TRP A 18 -25.30 26.55 -11.78
C TRP A 18 -24.84 27.61 -10.74
N THR A 19 -25.79 28.26 -10.08
CA THR A 19 -25.55 28.95 -8.79
C THR A 19 -26.31 28.24 -7.68
N GLY A 20 -26.01 26.95 -7.48
CA GLY A 20 -26.34 26.22 -6.26
C GLY A 20 -25.06 25.98 -5.46
N PRO A 21 -25.11 25.87 -4.12
CA PRO A 21 -23.92 25.54 -3.33
C PRO A 21 -23.32 24.22 -3.83
N LEU A 22 -22.01 24.20 -4.07
CA LEU A 22 -21.25 22.98 -4.35
C LEU A 22 -21.34 22.06 -3.14
N ILE A 23 -22.37 21.21 -3.10
CA ILE A 23 -22.45 20.14 -2.11
C ILE A 23 -21.47 19.06 -2.57
N LEU A 24 -20.29 19.06 -1.96
CA LEU A 24 -19.31 18.00 -2.11
C LEU A 24 -19.87 16.74 -1.43
N LYS A 25 -20.70 15.97 -2.12
CA LYS A 25 -21.19 14.69 -1.61
C LYS A 25 -20.01 13.72 -1.62
N LYS A 26 -19.50 13.36 -0.45
CA LYS A 26 -18.56 12.23 -0.31
C LYS A 26 -19.27 10.99 -0.83
N VAL A 27 -18.85 10.50 -1.99
CA VAL A 27 -19.37 9.25 -2.54
C VAL A 27 -18.83 8.13 -1.66
N ASN A 28 -19.67 7.62 -0.77
CA ASN A 28 -19.30 6.52 0.12
C ASN A 28 -19.27 5.24 -0.72
N ARG A 29 -18.09 4.91 -1.23
CA ARG A 29 -17.83 3.70 -2.01
C ARG A 29 -17.15 2.69 -1.09
N PRO A 30 -17.90 1.91 -0.29
CA PRO A 30 -17.31 0.97 0.66
C PRO A 30 -16.44 -0.07 -0.06
N ASP A 31 -16.73 -0.41 -1.31
CA ASP A 31 -15.89 -1.25 -2.18
C ASP A 31 -14.49 -0.66 -2.44
N LEU A 32 -14.39 0.67 -2.58
CA LEU A 32 -13.13 1.41 -2.78
C LEU A 32 -12.46 1.85 -1.46
N GLU A 33 -13.24 2.06 -0.39
CA GLU A 33 -12.71 2.32 0.96
C GLU A 33 -12.17 1.02 1.61
N ASN A 34 -12.78 -0.13 1.33
CA ASN A 34 -12.35 -1.44 1.85
C ASN A 34 -11.03 -1.92 1.21
N THR A 35 -10.68 -1.41 0.03
CA THR A 35 -9.34 -1.60 -0.55
C THR A 35 -8.26 -0.81 0.20
N ARG A 36 -8.66 0.25 0.93
CA ARG A 36 -7.76 1.21 1.57
C ARG A 36 -7.44 0.87 3.03
N HIS A 37 -8.21 0.00 3.67
CA HIS A 37 -8.05 -0.41 5.06
C HIS A 37 -7.87 -1.93 5.19
N LYS A 38 -6.79 -2.46 4.61
CA LYS A 38 -6.32 -3.79 4.96
C LYS A 38 -5.22 -3.64 6.02
N GLU A 39 -5.60 -3.84 7.28
CA GLU A 39 -4.63 -3.90 8.38
C GLU A 39 -3.87 -5.23 8.26
N ASN A 40 -2.71 -5.18 7.61
CA ASN A 40 -1.82 -6.32 7.50
C ASN A 40 -0.77 -6.20 8.59
N SER A 41 -0.68 -7.21 9.47
CA SER A 41 0.44 -7.33 10.41
C SER A 41 1.31 -8.51 10.02
N LEU A 42 2.63 -8.33 10.09
CA LEU A 42 3.60 -9.39 9.87
C LEU A 42 4.50 -9.52 11.10
N LYS A 43 4.45 -10.68 11.76
CA LYS A 43 5.37 -11.05 12.84
C LYS A 43 6.28 -12.17 12.37
N LEU A 44 7.59 -12.00 12.55
CA LEU A 44 8.58 -13.02 12.19
C LEU A 44 9.78 -12.99 13.13
N TRP A 45 10.53 -14.10 13.13
CA TRP A 45 11.78 -14.22 13.87
C TRP A 45 12.89 -14.69 12.95
N ILE A 46 14.07 -14.11 13.08
CA ILE A 46 15.28 -14.59 12.41
C ILE A 46 16.12 -15.34 13.43
N PHE A 47 16.18 -16.67 13.31
CA PHE A 47 16.92 -17.53 14.24
C PHE A 47 18.37 -17.69 13.83
N GLU A 48 18.68 -18.54 12.87
CA GLU A 48 20.06 -18.87 12.49
C GLU A 48 20.23 -19.08 10.99
N ALA A 49 21.45 -18.85 10.53
CA ALA A 49 21.85 -19.14 9.16
C ALA A 49 22.99 -20.15 9.17
N LYS A 50 22.79 -21.30 8.52
CA LYS A 50 23.72 -22.43 8.51
C LYS A 50 24.57 -22.47 7.26
N ARG A 51 25.69 -23.17 7.33
CA ARG A 51 26.58 -23.47 6.18
C ARG A 51 27.12 -22.20 5.50
N LEU A 52 27.32 -21.15 6.30
CA LEU A 52 27.94 -19.91 5.83
C LEU A 52 29.48 -20.01 5.87
N PRO A 53 30.19 -19.36 4.93
CA PRO A 53 31.64 -19.25 4.99
C PRO A 53 32.14 -18.65 6.32
N THR A 54 33.21 -19.24 6.87
CA THR A 54 33.82 -18.78 8.13
C THR A 54 34.58 -17.46 7.95
N LYS A 55 34.84 -16.75 9.07
CA LYS A 55 35.61 -15.49 9.12
C LYS A 55 34.94 -14.28 8.47
N LYS A 56 33.61 -14.30 8.37
CA LYS A 56 32.80 -13.15 7.96
C LYS A 56 31.77 -12.81 9.04
N ARG A 57 31.39 -11.55 9.08
CA ARG A 57 30.22 -11.11 9.84
C ARG A 57 29.00 -11.09 8.93
N TYR A 58 27.90 -11.64 9.41
CA TYR A 58 26.64 -11.75 8.70
C TYR A 58 25.55 -10.97 9.43
N PHE A 59 24.58 -10.51 8.65
CA PHE A 59 23.32 -9.95 9.10
C PHE A 59 22.26 -10.26 8.04
N CYS A 60 20.99 -10.19 8.41
CA CYS A 60 19.88 -10.34 7.49
C CYS A 60 19.18 -8.98 7.31
N GLU A 61 18.78 -8.70 6.07
CA GLU A 61 17.90 -7.58 5.75
C GLU A 61 16.49 -8.11 5.49
N ILE A 62 15.51 -7.41 6.02
CA ILE A 62 14.09 -7.73 5.82
C ILE A 62 13.53 -6.66 4.90
N CYS A 63 13.20 -7.07 3.68
CA CYS A 63 12.65 -6.20 2.65
C CYS A 63 11.21 -6.59 2.32
N LEU A 64 10.28 -5.63 2.35
CA LEU A 64 8.91 -5.80 1.87
C LEU A 64 8.75 -4.94 0.62
N ASN A 65 8.30 -5.55 -0.50
CA ASN A 65 8.20 -4.88 -1.80
C ASN A 65 9.50 -4.14 -2.19
N HIS A 66 10.65 -4.77 -1.95
CA HIS A 66 11.99 -4.22 -2.20
C HIS A 66 12.40 -3.01 -1.32
N ILE A 67 11.57 -2.59 -0.37
CA ILE A 67 11.90 -1.55 0.61
C ILE A 67 12.52 -2.22 1.84
N LEU A 68 13.64 -1.71 2.34
CA LEU A 68 14.28 -2.19 3.57
C LEU A 68 13.50 -1.71 4.80
N TYR A 69 12.99 -2.65 5.60
CA TYR A 69 12.22 -2.34 6.82
C TYR A 69 13.02 -2.57 8.09
N ALA A 70 13.86 -3.60 8.12
CA ALA A 70 14.68 -3.92 9.28
C ALA A 70 15.94 -4.67 8.90
N ARG A 71 16.86 -4.75 9.87
CA ARG A 71 18.11 -5.50 9.77
C ARG A 71 18.39 -6.17 11.11
N THR A 72 18.91 -7.38 11.09
CA THR A 72 19.39 -8.03 12.32
C THR A 72 20.71 -7.43 12.82
N THR A 73 21.09 -7.73 14.06
CA THR A 73 22.46 -7.41 14.52
C THR A 73 23.52 -8.13 13.68
N SER A 74 24.73 -7.58 13.60
CA SER A 74 25.82 -8.24 12.88
C SER A 74 26.49 -9.30 13.76
N LYS A 75 26.59 -10.55 13.30
CA LYS A 75 27.20 -11.66 14.04
C LYS A 75 28.32 -12.33 13.24
N GLU A 76 29.41 -12.66 13.92
CA GLU A 76 30.54 -13.34 13.31
C GLU A 76 30.29 -14.84 13.20
N LYS A 77 30.59 -15.43 12.03
CA LYS A 77 30.60 -16.88 11.85
C LYS A 77 31.97 -17.43 12.24
N THR A 78 32.00 -18.21 13.31
CA THR A 78 33.20 -18.94 13.75
C THR A 78 33.29 -20.32 13.07
N ALA A 79 34.42 -21.01 13.24
CA ALA A 79 34.57 -22.38 12.74
C ALA A 79 33.61 -23.37 13.43
N GLU A 80 33.25 -23.10 14.69
CA GLU A 80 32.54 -24.03 15.56
C GLU A 80 31.04 -23.73 15.69
N SER A 81 30.62 -22.48 15.44
CA SER A 81 29.23 -22.05 15.62
C SER A 81 28.72 -21.24 14.44
N ASP A 82 27.47 -21.48 14.05
CA ASP A 82 26.72 -20.67 13.08
C ASP A 82 26.14 -19.42 13.76
N PRO A 83 25.95 -18.30 13.04
CA PRO A 83 25.36 -17.10 13.62
C PRO A 83 23.89 -17.35 13.98
N PHE A 84 23.57 -17.12 15.26
CA PHE A 84 22.22 -17.18 15.83
C PHE A 84 21.80 -15.79 16.33
N TRP A 85 20.75 -15.21 15.75
CA TRP A 85 20.17 -13.91 16.10
C TRP A 85 19.05 -14.04 17.14
N GLY A 86 18.04 -14.85 16.86
CA GLY A 86 16.86 -14.99 17.72
C GLY A 86 16.03 -13.71 17.83
N GLU A 87 16.08 -12.85 16.80
CA GLU A 87 15.53 -11.50 16.86
C GLU A 87 14.08 -11.47 16.32
N PRO A 88 13.12 -10.91 17.08
CA PRO A 88 11.75 -10.69 16.62
C PRO A 88 11.62 -9.43 15.77
N PHE A 89 10.72 -9.47 14.79
CA PHE A 89 10.31 -8.32 13.98
C PHE A 89 8.79 -8.29 13.84
N GLU A 90 8.22 -7.08 13.90
CA GLU A 90 6.79 -6.82 13.71
C GLU A 90 6.62 -5.58 12.83
N PHE A 91 5.80 -5.71 11.76
CA PHE A 91 5.51 -4.67 10.78
C PHE A 91 4.00 -4.53 10.56
#